data_AF-A0A9J6ES33-F1
#
_entry.id   AF-A0A9J6ES33-F1
#
_cell.length_a   1.000
_cell.length_b   1.000
_cell.length_c   1.000
_cell.angle_alpha   90.00
_cell.angle_beta   90.00
_cell.angle_gamma   90.00
#
_symmetry.space_group_name_H-M   'P 1'
#
loop_
_entity.id
_entity.type
_entity.pdbx_description
1 polymer ?
#
loop_
_entity_poly.entity_id
_entity_poly.type
_entity_poly.pdbx_seq_one_letter_code
_entity_poly.pdbx_strand_id
1 'polypeptide(L)'
;MAKERTDSHCFAPGCRTGYPNGPRASLFTAPKDDDLRKKWERNLQIKDKGFSISWTVCEHHFEPHFILRDYVHVINRNEVRFPRGKPSFTPDAEPTVLSGWPS
;
A
#
# COMPACT_ATOMS: atom_id res chain seq x y z
N MET A 1 -8.05 4.18 20.14
CA MET A 1 -7.72 2.90 19.49
C MET A 1 -6.21 2.81 19.40
N ALA A 2 -5.57 1.86 20.10
CA ALA A 2 -4.13 1.69 20.04
C ALA A 2 -3.75 1.29 18.61
N LYS A 3 -2.84 2.03 17.98
CA LYS A 3 -2.37 1.73 16.64
C LYS A 3 -1.43 0.54 16.74
N GLU A 4 -1.84 -0.62 16.23
CA GLU A 4 -0.95 -1.79 16.15
C GLU A 4 0.36 -1.39 15.48
N ARG A 5 1.48 -1.91 15.98
CA ARG A 5 2.79 -1.62 15.41
C ARG A 5 2.89 -2.31 14.06
N THR A 6 2.87 -1.52 13.00
CA THR A 6 3.06 -1.98 11.63
C THR A 6 4.53 -1.93 11.25
N ASP A 7 4.96 -2.81 10.35
CA ASP A 7 6.32 -2.82 9.86
C ASP A 7 6.70 -1.50 9.17
N SER A 8 7.91 -1.00 9.44
CA SER A 8 8.48 0.19 8.80
C SER A 8 9.21 -0.11 7.50
N HIS A 9 9.10 -1.35 7.00
CA HIS A 9 9.78 -1.84 5.82
C HIS A 9 8.76 -2.49 4.90
N CYS A 10 8.95 -2.32 3.58
CA CYS A 10 8.11 -3.00 2.62
C CYS A 10 8.37 -4.51 2.65
N PHE A 11 7.30 -5.29 2.77
CA PHE A 11 7.39 -6.75 2.81
C PHE A 11 7.54 -7.40 1.42
N ALA A 12 7.27 -6.64 0.34
CA ALA A 12 7.33 -7.19 -1.02
C ALA A 12 8.71 -7.80 -1.31
N PRO A 13 8.78 -9.03 -1.87
CA PRO A 13 10.04 -9.71 -2.13
C PRO A 13 10.98 -8.85 -2.99
N GLY A 14 12.22 -8.69 -2.54
CA GLY A 14 13.24 -7.90 -3.25
C GLY A 14 13.12 -6.38 -3.07
N CYS A 15 12.04 -5.88 -2.44
CA CYS A 15 11.88 -4.46 -2.16
C CYS A 15 12.74 -4.03 -0.97
N ARG A 16 13.48 -2.92 -1.12
CA ARG A 16 14.32 -2.33 -0.06
C ARG A 16 13.71 -1.07 0.56
N THR A 17 12.47 -0.72 0.22
CA THR A 17 11.83 0.48 0.77
C THR A 17 11.71 0.40 2.29
N GLY A 18 12.11 1.49 2.97
CA GLY A 18 12.04 1.60 4.43
C GLY A 18 13.28 1.10 5.18
N TYR A 19 14.19 0.38 4.51
CA TYR A 19 15.47 -0.03 5.13
C TYR A 19 16.39 1.18 5.35
N PRO A 20 17.39 1.12 6.25
CA PRO A 20 18.26 2.26 6.59
C PRO A 20 18.89 2.98 5.39
N ASN A 21 19.24 2.24 4.33
CA ASN A 21 19.81 2.76 3.08
C ASN A 21 18.88 2.56 1.87
N GLY A 22 17.61 2.27 2.13
CA GLY A 22 16.60 2.02 1.11
C GLY A 22 15.89 3.28 0.67
N PRO A 23 15.16 3.23 -0.46
CA PRO A 23 14.28 4.32 -0.85
C PRO A 23 13.22 4.58 0.23
N ARG A 24 12.85 5.85 0.39
CA ARG A 24 11.74 6.27 1.25
C ARG A 24 10.50 6.40 0.37
N ALA A 25 9.44 5.68 0.73
CA ALA A 25 8.16 5.79 0.07
C ALA A 25 7.04 5.60 1.09
N SER A 26 5.82 5.96 0.70
CA SER A 26 4.63 5.74 1.50
C SER A 26 4.41 4.25 1.71
N LEU A 27 4.28 3.83 2.96
CA LEU A 27 4.00 2.45 3.35
C LEU A 27 2.54 2.32 3.75
N PHE A 28 1.92 1.26 3.27
CA PHE A 28 0.51 0.97 3.52
C PHE A 28 0.37 -0.38 4.16
N THR A 29 -0.44 -0.42 5.21
CA THR A 29 -0.73 -1.65 5.96
C THR A 29 -1.61 -2.58 5.14
N ALA A 30 -1.37 -3.87 5.32
CA ALA A 30 -2.22 -4.95 4.86
C ALA A 30 -3.71 -4.65 5.12
N PRO A 31 -4.61 -4.94 4.17
CA PRO A 31 -6.04 -4.80 4.38
C PRO A 31 -6.53 -5.78 5.44
N LYS A 32 -7.52 -5.32 6.23
CA LYS A 32 -8.22 -6.18 7.20
C LYS A 32 -9.11 -7.21 6.52
N ASP A 33 -9.60 -6.88 5.33
CA ASP A 33 -10.41 -7.76 4.50
C ASP A 33 -9.59 -8.99 4.05
N ASP A 34 -10.13 -10.17 4.30
CA ASP A 34 -9.45 -11.45 4.05
C ASP A 34 -9.29 -11.75 2.56
N ASP A 35 -10.28 -11.42 1.73
CA ASP A 35 -10.25 -11.66 0.30
C ASP A 35 -9.23 -10.76 -0.40
N LEU A 36 -9.22 -9.47 -0.07
CA LEU A 36 -8.23 -8.54 -0.57
C LEU A 36 -6.81 -8.90 -0.08
N ARG A 37 -6.69 -9.38 1.16
CA ARG A 37 -5.40 -9.86 1.69
C ARG A 37 -4.85 -11.06 0.90
N LYS A 38 -5.71 -12.02 0.56
CA LYS A 38 -5.34 -13.16 -0.31
C LYS A 38 -4.93 -12.70 -1.71
N LYS A 39 -5.55 -11.65 -2.24
CA LYS A 39 -5.11 -11.06 -3.51
C LYS A 39 -3.73 -10.43 -3.39
N TRP A 40 -3.46 -9.70 -2.31
CA TRP A 40 -2.13 -9.14 -2.04
C TRP A 40 -1.07 -10.25 -1.94
N GLU A 41 -1.35 -11.33 -1.20
CA GLU A 41 -0.48 -12.51 -1.13
C GLU A 41 -0.13 -13.09 -2.50
N ARG A 42 -1.17 -13.33 -3.32
CA ARG A 42 -1.03 -13.88 -4.68
C ARG A 42 -0.23 -12.96 -5.58
N ASN A 43 -0.57 -11.68 -5.61
CA ASN A 43 0.04 -10.72 -6.51
C ASN A 43 1.50 -10.44 -6.12
N LEU A 44 1.82 -10.39 -4.83
CA LEU A 44 3.20 -10.25 -4.34
C LEU A 44 4.00 -11.56 -4.38
N GLN A 45 3.38 -12.65 -4.85
CA GLN A 45 3.95 -13.99 -4.94
C GLN A 45 4.58 -14.47 -3.63
N ILE A 46 3.94 -14.15 -2.50
CA ILE A 46 4.43 -14.56 -1.18
C ILE A 46 4.09 -16.04 -1.00
N LYS A 47 5.11 -16.89 -1.11
CA LYS A 47 5.00 -18.33 -0.86
C LYS A 47 5.32 -18.59 0.63
N ASP A 48 4.51 -19.43 1.26
CA ASP A 48 4.79 -20.09 2.55
C ASP A 48 4.76 -19.29 3.87
N LYS A 49 4.65 -17.97 3.88
CA LYS A 49 4.51 -17.19 5.13
C LYS A 49 3.19 -16.43 5.10
N GLY A 50 2.20 -16.92 5.87
CA GLY A 50 0.88 -16.26 5.96
C GLY A 50 1.02 -14.75 6.16
N PHE A 51 0.21 -13.98 5.43
CA PHE A 51 0.32 -12.52 5.41
C PHE A 51 -0.29 -11.93 6.66
N SER A 52 0.59 -11.36 7.51
CA SER A 52 0.16 -10.70 8.73
C SER A 52 -0.46 -9.34 8.42
N ILE A 53 -1.49 -8.96 9.18
CA ILE A 53 -2.08 -7.62 9.15
C ILE A 53 -1.08 -6.52 9.54
N SER A 54 0.05 -6.88 10.18
CA SER A 54 1.11 -5.94 10.55
C SER A 54 2.03 -5.54 9.39
N TRP A 55 2.01 -6.31 8.29
CA TRP A 55 2.90 -6.09 7.16
C TRP A 55 2.51 -4.84 6.39
N THR A 56 3.51 -4.22 5.77
CA THR A 56 3.31 -3.05 4.93
C THR A 56 3.90 -3.22 3.55
N VAL A 57 3.27 -2.59 2.56
CA VAL A 57 3.70 -2.59 1.17
C VAL A 57 3.84 -1.14 0.72
N CYS A 58 4.90 -0.83 -0.03
CA CYS A 58 5.14 0.53 -0.47
C CYS A 58 4.31 0.91 -1.69
N GLU A 59 4.12 2.21 -1.90
CA GLU A 59 3.35 2.76 -3.02
C GLU A 59 3.81 2.32 -4.42
N HIS A 60 5.08 1.91 -4.57
CA HIS A 60 5.61 1.45 -5.87
C HIS A 60 5.00 0.13 -6.36
N HIS A 61 4.31 -0.61 -5.51
CA HIS A 61 3.65 -1.87 -5.89
C HIS A 61 2.20 -1.67 -6.35
N PHE A 62 1.70 -0.43 -6.31
CA PHE A 62 0.32 -0.09 -6.66
C PHE A 62 0.31 0.86 -7.83
N GLU A 63 -0.73 0.77 -8.66
CA GLU A 63 -0.95 1.79 -9.67
C GLU A 63 -1.31 3.13 -9.03
N PRO A 64 -0.87 4.25 -9.62
CA PRO A 64 -1.11 5.59 -9.05
C PRO A 64 -2.58 5.91 -8.80
N HIS A 65 -3.50 5.32 -9.58
CA HIS A 65 -4.93 5.57 -9.44
C HIS A 65 -5.52 4.99 -8.15
N PHE A 66 -4.90 3.97 -7.56
CA PHE A 66 -5.30 3.43 -6.26
C PHE A 66 -4.87 4.35 -5.10
N ILE A 67 -3.87 5.22 -5.30
CA ILE A 67 -3.29 6.06 -4.25
C ILE A 67 -4.05 7.39 -4.17
N LEU A 68 -4.80 7.56 -3.09
CA LEU A 68 -5.50 8.79 -2.75
C LEU A 68 -4.55 9.73 -2.02
N ARG A 69 -4.10 10.79 -2.71
CA ARG A 69 -3.27 11.87 -2.13
C ARG A 69 -4.08 13.08 -1.69
N ASP A 70 -5.29 13.25 -2.21
CA ASP A 70 -6.17 14.37 -1.91
C ASP A 70 -7.52 13.89 -1.34
N TYR A 71 -8.16 14.73 -0.52
CA TYR A 71 -9.60 14.67 -0.28
C TYR A 71 -10.29 15.45 -1.39
N VAL A 72 -11.17 14.79 -2.13
CA VAL A 72 -11.97 15.41 -3.19
C VAL A 72 -13.37 15.64 -2.64
N HIS A 73 -13.82 16.90 -2.61
CA HIS A 73 -15.15 17.29 -2.19
C HIS A 73 -15.82 18.12 -3.28
N VAL A 74 -17.11 17.87 -3.55
CA VAL A 74 -17.89 18.71 -4.47
C VAL A 74 -18.68 19.74 -3.65
N ILE A 75 -18.32 21.02 -3.77
CA ILE A 75 -18.99 22.14 -3.10
C ILE A 75 -19.57 23.05 -4.18
N ASN A 76 -20.89 23.27 -4.17
CA ASN A 76 -21.59 24.09 -5.17
C ASN A 76 -21.29 23.66 -6.63
N ARG A 77 -21.22 22.36 -6.92
CA ARG A 77 -20.82 21.75 -8.21
C ARG A 77 -19.37 21.99 -8.63
N ASN A 78 -18.54 22.61 -7.77
CA ASN A 78 -17.10 22.72 -7.99
C ASN A 78 -16.36 21.65 -7.21
N GLU A 79 -15.42 20.98 -7.87
CA GLU A 79 -14.51 20.05 -7.22
C GLU A 79 -13.44 20.83 -6.46
N VAL A 80 -13.33 20.58 -5.17
CA VAL A 80 -12.31 21.16 -4.29
C VAL A 80 -11.43 20.01 -3.78
N ARG A 81 -10.11 20.17 -3.94
CA ARG A 81 -9.10 19.18 -3.55
C ARG A 81 -8.30 19.70 -2.36
N PHE A 82 -8.17 18.87 -1.33
CA PHE A 82 -7.36 19.17 -0.15
C PHE A 82 -6.28 18.09 0.01
N PRO A 83 -4.98 18.45 0.10
CA PRO A 83 -3.93 17.46 0.22
C PRO A 83 -4.03 16.69 1.53
N ARG A 84 -3.83 15.37 1.46
CA ARG A 84 -3.77 14.50 2.64
C ARG A 84 -2.38 14.58 3.25
N GLY A 85 -2.33 14.67 4.58
CA GLY A 85 -1.06 14.54 5.32
C GLY A 85 -0.47 13.13 5.24
N LYS A 86 -1.30 12.10 4.98
CA LYS A 86 -0.87 10.73 4.70
C LYS A 86 -1.68 10.16 3.54
N PRO A 87 -1.03 9.67 2.47
CA PRO A 87 -1.73 8.96 1.40
C PRO A 87 -2.52 7.77 1.96
N SER A 88 -3.64 7.45 1.32
CA SER A 88 -4.44 6.26 1.60
C SER A 88 -4.74 5.52 0.30
N PHE A 89 -5.26 4.30 0.40
CA PHE A 89 -5.74 3.56 -0.76
C PHE A 89 -7.25 3.69 -0.94
N THR A 90 -7.71 3.43 -2.16
CA THR A 90 -9.09 3.00 -2.38
C THR A 90 -9.32 1.63 -1.69
N PRO A 91 -10.56 1.31 -1.30
CA PRO A 91 -10.85 0.06 -0.57
C PRO A 91 -10.50 -1.22 -1.34
N ASP A 92 -10.42 -1.14 -2.65
CA ASP A 92 -10.17 -2.22 -3.60
C ASP A 92 -8.71 -2.27 -4.10
N ALA A 93 -7.83 -1.41 -3.58
CA ALA A 93 -6.44 -1.36 -4.02
C ALA A 93 -5.73 -2.69 -3.81
N GLU A 94 -5.20 -3.22 -4.89
CA GLU A 94 -4.40 -4.44 -4.93
C GLU A 94 -3.02 -4.13 -5.54
N PRO A 95 -1.93 -4.74 -5.04
CA PRO A 95 -0.62 -4.55 -5.62
C PRO A 95 -0.60 -5.24 -6.98
N THR A 96 -0.32 -4.50 -8.03
CA THR A 96 -0.27 -5.00 -9.41
C THR A 96 1.12 -4.85 -10.03
N VAL A 97 1.98 -4.02 -9.42
CA VAL A 97 3.33 -3.74 -9.92
C VAL A 97 4.36 -4.57 -9.16
N LEU A 98 4.88 -5.60 -9.81
CA LEU A 98 6.00 -6.39 -9.31
C LEU A 98 7.32 -5.73 -9.71
N SER A 99 7.75 -4.74 -8.93
CA SER A 99 9.07 -4.13 -9.11
C SER A 99 10.17 -5.11 -8.68
N GLY A 100 10.90 -5.68 -9.65
CA GLY A 100 12.13 -6.43 -9.40
C GLY A 100 12.25 -7.83 -10.03
N TRP A 101 11.26 -8.30 -10.80
CA TRP A 101 11.39 -9.57 -11.51
C TRP A 101 11.86 -9.33 -12.97
N PRO A 102 13.00 -9.90 -13.40
CA PRO A 102 13.31 -9.97 -14.81
C PRO A 102 12.27 -10.86 -15.49
N SER A 103 11.74 -10.37 -16.62
CA SER A 103 10.88 -11.13 -17.55
C SER A 103 11.58 -12.37 -18.05
#